data_AF-A0A8S1F0C5-F1
#
_entry.id   AF-A0A8S1F0C5-F1
#
_cell.length_a   1.000
_cell.length_b   1.000
_cell.length_c   1.000
_cell.angle_alpha   90.00
_cell.angle_beta   90.00
_cell.angle_gamma   90.00
#
_symmetry.space_group_name_H-M   'P 1'
#
loop_
_entity.id
_entity.type
_entity.pdbx_description
1 polymer ?
#
loop_
_entity_poly.entity_id
_entity_poly.type
_entity_poly.pdbx_seq_one_letter_code
_entity_poly.pdbx_strand_id
1 'polypeptide(L)'
;MSSRFFLTARRCAIQKFQGFAANSNRKPKVEPKFTQSAAFQGKGASGFRSLPGAQLDYYSSDSYNNKKIFSALGSLLVLIVYFGWLREPSDLDEIWNAPPHVLTANLERKMLREQIKDAESKGKDTTLLRAQLEYVDVKEEALRIQFDQKNKKK
;
A
#
# COMPACT_ATOMS: atom_id res chain seq x y z
N MET A 1 -7.98 -59.17 -0.41
CA MET A 1 -9.40 -58.79 -0.61
C MET A 1 -9.71 -57.60 0.29
N SER A 2 -10.38 -56.51 -0.07
CA SER A 2 -10.64 -55.82 -1.33
C SER A 2 -11.25 -54.46 -0.94
N SER A 3 -10.51 -53.38 -1.17
CA SER A 3 -11.00 -52.08 -1.67
C SER A 3 -12.47 -51.67 -1.39
N ARG A 4 -12.73 -50.91 -0.30
CA ARG A 4 -13.94 -50.05 -0.17
C ARG A 4 -13.67 -48.76 0.59
N PHE A 5 -12.58 -48.08 0.27
CA PHE A 5 -12.41 -46.64 0.55
C PHE A 5 -12.39 -45.93 -0.80
N PHE A 6 -12.97 -44.73 -0.88
CA PHE A 6 -13.32 -43.95 -2.08
C PHE A 6 -14.66 -44.30 -2.71
N LEU A 7 -15.75 -43.64 -2.25
CA LEU A 7 -16.88 -43.25 -3.12
C LEU A 7 -17.94 -42.32 -2.46
N THR A 8 -17.56 -41.40 -1.56
CA THR A 8 -18.53 -40.47 -0.93
C THR A 8 -18.02 -39.03 -0.75
N ALA A 9 -17.42 -38.44 -1.80
CA ALA A 9 -17.04 -37.02 -1.77
C ALA A 9 -17.11 -36.32 -3.15
N ARG A 10 -18.21 -36.51 -3.91
CA ARG A 10 -18.43 -35.82 -5.20
C ARG A 10 -19.83 -35.23 -5.41
N ARG A 11 -20.56 -34.86 -4.34
CA ARG A 11 -21.90 -34.26 -4.45
C ARG A 11 -22.17 -33.09 -3.50
N CYS A 12 -21.21 -32.20 -3.28
CA CYS A 12 -21.44 -31.01 -2.45
C CYS A 12 -20.71 -29.76 -2.95
N ALA A 13 -20.80 -29.46 -4.25
CA ALA A 13 -20.20 -28.25 -4.84
C ALA A 13 -21.06 -27.59 -5.93
N ILE A 14 -22.40 -27.72 -5.86
CA ILE A 14 -23.32 -27.02 -6.76
C ILE A 14 -24.52 -26.53 -5.96
N GLN A 15 -24.31 -25.58 -5.04
CA GLN A 15 -25.44 -24.93 -4.35
C GLN A 15 -25.14 -23.55 -3.78
N LYS A 16 -24.19 -22.80 -4.36
CA LYS A 16 -23.93 -21.40 -4.01
C LYS A 16 -23.64 -20.54 -5.24
N PHE A 17 -24.63 -20.38 -6.11
CA PHE A 17 -24.71 -19.30 -7.12
C PHE A 17 -26.17 -18.98 -7.46
N GLN A 18 -27.08 -19.06 -6.49
CA GLN A 18 -28.43 -18.52 -6.60
C GLN A 18 -28.52 -17.30 -5.69
N GLY A 19 -28.19 -16.14 -6.23
CA GLY A 19 -28.26 -14.88 -5.52
C GLY A 19 -27.34 -13.88 -6.15
N PHE A 20 -27.72 -13.35 -7.32
CA PHE A 20 -27.37 -12.03 -7.88
C PHE A 20 -27.84 -11.96 -9.34
N ALA A 21 -29.17 -11.98 -9.56
CA ALA A 21 -29.76 -11.59 -10.86
C ALA A 21 -31.27 -11.31 -10.72
N ALA A 22 -31.67 -10.54 -9.72
CA ALA A 22 -33.05 -10.07 -9.61
C ALA A 22 -33.07 -8.53 -9.65
N ASN A 23 -32.63 -7.96 -10.78
CA ASN A 23 -33.08 -6.64 -11.20
C ASN A 23 -32.76 -6.42 -12.68
N SER A 24 -33.72 -6.68 -13.56
CA SER A 24 -33.78 -5.95 -14.82
C SER A 24 -35.19 -5.98 -15.38
N ASN A 25 -35.83 -4.83 -15.29
CA ASN A 25 -36.99 -4.46 -16.09
C ASN A 25 -36.55 -4.44 -17.57
N ARG A 26 -36.56 -5.60 -18.25
CA ARG A 26 -36.19 -5.73 -19.67
C ARG A 26 -37.45 -5.90 -20.50
N LYS A 27 -37.75 -4.89 -21.33
CA LYS A 27 -38.74 -5.01 -22.41
C LYS A 27 -38.39 -6.21 -23.30
N PRO A 28 -39.39 -6.92 -23.87
CA PRO A 28 -39.13 -8.08 -24.72
C PRO A 28 -38.29 -7.65 -25.93
N LYS A 29 -37.16 -8.33 -26.16
CA LYS A 29 -36.32 -8.11 -27.33
C LYS A 29 -37.08 -8.61 -28.56
N VAL A 30 -37.56 -7.68 -29.38
CA VAL A 30 -38.05 -7.98 -30.72
C VAL A 30 -36.86 -8.48 -31.54
N GLU A 31 -36.99 -9.66 -32.13
CA GLU A 31 -35.93 -10.21 -32.98
C GLU A 31 -35.75 -9.31 -34.20
N PRO A 32 -34.52 -8.84 -34.49
CA PRO A 32 -34.27 -7.97 -35.63
C PRO A 32 -34.55 -8.71 -36.93
N LYS A 33 -35.17 -8.02 -37.89
CA LYS A 33 -35.37 -8.56 -39.25
C LYS A 33 -34.02 -8.98 -39.83
N PHE A 34 -34.01 -10.03 -40.66
CA PHE A 34 -32.80 -10.64 -41.21
C PHE A 34 -31.79 -9.63 -41.80
N THR A 35 -32.27 -8.56 -42.43
CA THR A 35 -31.45 -7.48 -43.00
C THR A 35 -30.67 -6.65 -41.98
N GLN A 36 -31.04 -6.71 -40.70
CA GLN A 36 -30.38 -6.03 -39.57
C GLN A 36 -29.59 -7.02 -38.68
N SER A 37 -29.57 -8.29 -39.05
CA SER A 37 -28.84 -9.31 -38.31
C SER A 37 -27.35 -9.19 -38.57
N ALA A 38 -26.53 -9.46 -37.55
CA ALA A 38 -25.07 -9.42 -37.62
C ALA A 38 -24.48 -10.34 -38.71
N ALA A 39 -25.23 -11.36 -39.16
CA ALA A 39 -24.85 -12.23 -40.27
C ALA A 39 -24.98 -11.57 -41.65
N PHE A 40 -25.87 -10.58 -41.81
CA PHE A 40 -26.09 -9.89 -43.09
C PHE A 40 -25.10 -8.74 -43.30
N GLN A 41 -24.71 -8.03 -42.23
CA GLN A 41 -23.59 -7.08 -42.26
C GLN A 41 -22.26 -7.84 -42.17
N GLY A 42 -21.97 -8.59 -43.23
CA GLY A 42 -20.64 -9.16 -43.45
C GLY A 42 -19.56 -8.08 -43.33
N LYS A 43 -18.40 -8.51 -42.81
CA LYS A 43 -17.17 -7.75 -42.60
C LYS A 43 -16.64 -7.18 -43.94
N GLY A 44 -17.30 -6.15 -44.46
CA GLY A 44 -17.06 -5.62 -45.81
C GLY A 44 -18.10 -4.65 -46.35
N ALA A 45 -19.23 -4.40 -45.68
CA ALA A 45 -20.16 -3.34 -46.09
C ALA A 45 -19.64 -1.97 -45.63
N SER A 46 -18.80 -1.36 -46.48
CA SER A 46 -18.36 0.03 -46.39
C SER A 46 -19.56 0.97 -46.34
N GLY A 47 -19.82 1.58 -45.18
CA GLY A 47 -20.75 2.70 -45.12
C GLY A 47 -21.55 2.88 -43.83
N PHE A 48 -20.93 2.83 -42.65
CA PHE A 48 -21.40 3.66 -41.52
C PHE A 48 -20.33 3.76 -40.43
N ARG A 49 -19.73 4.94 -40.30
CA ARG A 49 -18.85 5.41 -39.21
C ARG A 49 -17.55 4.61 -39.02
N SER A 50 -16.45 5.25 -39.46
CA SER A 50 -15.10 5.02 -38.96
C SER A 50 -15.11 4.97 -37.42
N LEU A 51 -15.11 3.77 -36.84
CA LEU A 51 -14.60 3.59 -35.49
C LEU A 51 -13.09 3.81 -35.58
N PRO A 52 -12.48 4.67 -34.73
CA PRO A 52 -11.03 4.81 -34.72
C PRO A 52 -10.47 3.40 -34.53
N GLY A 53 -9.54 3.01 -35.41
CA GLY A 53 -9.03 1.64 -35.48
C GLY A 53 -8.77 1.11 -34.08
N ALA A 54 -9.34 -0.07 -33.78
CA ALA A 54 -9.10 -0.76 -32.53
C ALA A 54 -7.60 -1.10 -32.44
N GLN A 55 -6.80 -0.13 -32.01
CA GLN A 55 -5.45 -0.35 -31.57
C GLN A 55 -5.60 -1.15 -30.27
N LEU A 56 -5.38 -2.46 -30.37
CA LEU A 56 -5.28 -3.34 -29.22
C LEU A 56 -4.01 -2.95 -28.45
N ASP A 57 -4.11 -1.87 -27.69
CA ASP A 57 -2.99 -1.36 -26.93
C ASP A 57 -2.79 -2.26 -25.70
N TYR A 58 -1.74 -3.08 -25.74
CA TYR A 58 -1.44 -4.08 -24.72
C TYR A 58 -1.41 -3.46 -23.30
N TYR A 59 -0.89 -2.24 -23.21
CA TYR A 59 -0.74 -1.48 -21.98
C TYR A 59 -2.06 -0.96 -21.40
N SER A 60 -3.13 -0.92 -22.21
CA SER A 60 -4.48 -0.53 -21.78
C SER A 60 -5.32 -1.72 -21.28
N SER A 61 -4.83 -2.94 -21.43
CA SER A 61 -5.58 -4.15 -21.06
C SER A 61 -5.65 -4.35 -19.54
N ASP A 62 -6.80 -4.81 -19.04
CA ASP A 62 -6.99 -5.15 -17.62
C ASP A 62 -5.97 -6.20 -17.14
N SER A 63 -5.57 -7.10 -18.03
CA SER A 63 -4.55 -8.13 -17.74
C SER A 63 -3.18 -7.53 -17.42
N TYR A 64 -2.81 -6.45 -18.11
CA TYR A 64 -1.55 -5.75 -17.88
C TYR A 64 -1.59 -4.95 -16.57
N ASN A 65 -2.71 -4.27 -16.31
CA ASN A 65 -2.92 -3.52 -15.06
C ASN A 65 -2.84 -4.43 -13.82
N ASN A 66 -3.49 -5.60 -13.86
CA ASN A 66 -3.43 -6.54 -12.74
C ASN A 66 -2.00 -7.04 -12.50
N LYS A 67 -1.26 -7.40 -13.56
CA LYS A 67 0.14 -7.83 -13.44
C LYS A 67 1.05 -6.74 -12.86
N LYS A 68 0.83 -5.48 -13.26
CA LYS A 68 1.57 -4.33 -12.73
C LYS A 68 1.33 -4.17 -11.23
N ILE A 69 0.08 -4.24 -10.79
CA ILE A 69 -0.29 -4.13 -9.37
C ILE A 69 0.33 -5.29 -8.57
N PHE A 70 0.20 -6.54 -9.03
CA PHE A 70 0.80 -7.68 -8.34
C PHE A 70 2.33 -7.62 -8.29
N SER A 71 2.98 -7.10 -9.33
CA SER A 71 4.43 -6.91 -9.33
C SER A 71 4.86 -5.84 -8.32
N ALA A 72 4.11 -4.73 -8.22
CA ALA A 72 4.37 -3.68 -7.24
C ALA A 72 4.09 -4.13 -5.80
N LEU A 73 3.03 -4.91 -5.58
CA LEU A 73 2.75 -5.51 -4.29
C LEU A 73 3.79 -6.56 -3.91
N GLY A 74 4.25 -7.36 -4.88
CA GLY A 74 5.30 -8.34 -4.68
C GLY A 74 6.62 -7.69 -4.27
N SER A 75 7.03 -6.60 -4.94
CA SER A 75 8.25 -5.88 -4.56
C SER A 75 8.13 -5.21 -3.19
N LEU A 76 6.96 -4.66 -2.85
CA LEU A 76 6.70 -4.11 -1.51
C LEU A 76 6.74 -5.19 -0.43
N LEU A 77 6.15 -6.36 -0.70
CA LEU A 77 6.11 -7.49 0.25
C LEU A 77 7.52 -7.99 0.56
N VAL A 78 8.40 -8.08 -0.44
CA VAL A 78 9.81 -8.44 -0.22
C VAL A 78 10.50 -7.48 0.75
N LEU A 79 10.25 -6.17 0.63
CA LEU A 79 10.77 -5.19 1.58
C LEU A 79 10.23 -5.43 2.99
N ILE A 80 8.91 -5.65 3.14
CA ILE A 80 8.29 -5.90 4.44
C ILE A 80 8.88 -7.14 5.10
N VAL A 81 9.03 -8.24 4.36
CA VAL A 81 9.59 -9.50 4.88
C VAL A 81 11.07 -9.32 5.25
N TYR A 82 11.84 -8.62 4.42
CA TYR A 82 13.24 -8.33 4.72
C TYR A 82 13.38 -7.52 6.02
N PHE A 83 12.64 -6.43 6.17
CA PHE A 83 12.72 -5.57 7.36
C PHE A 83 12.07 -6.18 8.60
N GLY A 84 11.03 -7.01 8.44
CA GLY A 84 10.26 -7.56 9.55
C GLY A 84 10.71 -8.94 10.04
N TRP A 85 11.37 -9.75 9.20
CA TRP A 85 11.68 -11.14 9.56
C TRP A 85 13.13 -11.56 9.29
N LEU A 86 13.74 -11.12 8.19
CA LEU A 86 15.09 -11.55 7.81
C LEU A 86 16.20 -10.65 8.38
N ARG A 87 15.90 -9.39 8.65
CA ARG A 87 16.81 -8.48 9.34
C ARG A 87 16.80 -8.84 10.83
N GLU A 88 17.99 -8.88 11.44
CA GLU A 88 18.20 -9.03 12.89
C GLU A 88 17.24 -8.11 13.68
N PRO A 89 16.84 -8.45 14.92
CA PRO A 89 15.97 -7.60 15.74
C PRO A 89 16.55 -6.19 15.75
N SER A 90 15.83 -5.32 15.04
CA SER A 90 16.42 -4.20 14.30
C SER A 90 16.53 -2.99 15.20
N ASP A 91 17.56 -2.16 15.01
CA ASP A 91 17.72 -0.82 15.61
C ASP A 91 16.42 0.03 15.55
N LEU A 92 15.52 -0.24 14.59
CA LEU A 92 14.20 0.41 14.51
C LEU A 92 13.26 -0.02 15.63
N ASP A 93 13.26 -1.29 16.04
CA ASP A 93 12.47 -1.74 17.19
C ASP A 93 13.02 -1.11 18.49
N GLU A 94 14.34 -0.93 18.59
CA GLU A 94 14.94 -0.15 19.67
C GLU A 94 14.48 1.32 19.63
N ILE A 95 14.45 1.95 18.46
CA ILE A 95 13.92 3.31 18.28
C ILE A 95 12.42 3.42 18.62
N TRP A 96 11.63 2.40 18.30
CA TRP A 96 10.19 2.38 18.53
C TRP A 96 9.84 2.07 19.98
N ASN A 97 10.66 1.28 20.68
CA ASN A 97 10.53 1.00 22.11
C ASN A 97 11.22 2.05 22.98
N ALA A 98 12.08 2.90 22.41
CA ALA A 98 12.75 3.96 23.15
C ALA A 98 11.73 4.97 23.72
N PRO A 99 11.98 5.50 24.93
CA PRO A 99 11.14 6.55 25.48
C PRO A 99 11.12 7.78 24.55
N PRO A 100 9.94 8.40 24.33
CA PRO A 100 9.81 9.47 23.34
C PRO A 100 10.71 10.69 23.65
N HIS A 101 11.00 10.96 24.92
CA HIS A 101 11.86 12.08 25.34
C HIS A 101 13.31 11.94 24.84
N VAL A 102 13.83 10.71 24.75
CA VAL A 102 15.19 10.44 24.24
C VAL A 102 15.25 10.69 22.73
N LEU A 103 14.21 10.26 22.01
CA LEU A 103 14.17 10.41 20.55
C LEU A 103 14.03 11.88 20.14
N THR A 104 13.12 12.62 20.80
CA THR A 104 12.90 14.05 20.50
C THR A 104 14.12 14.89 20.82
N ALA A 105 14.78 14.65 21.96
CA ALA A 105 15.96 15.41 22.36
C ALA A 105 17.15 15.16 21.43
N ASN A 106 17.37 13.92 20.99
CA ASN A 106 18.42 13.61 20.04
C ASN A 106 18.20 14.26 18.67
N LEU A 107 16.95 14.33 18.21
CA LEU A 107 16.61 15.01 16.96
C LEU A 107 16.83 16.53 17.08
N GLU A 108 16.34 17.14 18.15
CA GLU A 108 16.56 18.56 18.48
C GLU A 108 18.07 18.88 18.53
N ARG A 109 18.88 18.02 19.19
CA ARG A 109 20.34 18.17 19.25
C ARG A 109 21.03 18.08 17.90
N LYS A 110 20.66 17.11 17.06
CA LYS A 110 21.24 16.98 15.70
C LYS A 110 20.92 18.19 14.84
N MET A 111 19.67 18.64 14.86
CA MET A 111 19.23 19.81 14.12
C MET A 111 19.96 21.09 14.57
N LEU A 112 20.07 21.33 15.87
CA LEU A 112 20.78 22.50 16.39
C LEU A 112 22.27 22.47 16.06
N ARG A 113 22.92 21.30 16.10
CA ARG A 113 24.32 21.14 15.69
C ARG A 113 24.52 21.44 14.20
N GLU A 114 23.62 20.98 13.34
CA GLU A 114 23.64 21.31 11.91
C GLU A 114 23.46 22.81 11.69
N GLN A 115 22.50 23.44 12.38
CA GLN A 115 22.29 24.88 12.31
C GLN A 115 23.49 25.70 12.80
N ILE A 116 24.17 25.26 13.86
CA ILE A 116 25.42 25.88 14.34
C ILE A 116 26.51 25.75 13.29
N LYS A 117 26.72 24.56 12.71
CA LYS A 117 27.73 24.33 11.67
C LYS A 117 27.45 25.20 10.42
N ASP A 118 26.19 25.32 10.04
CA ASP A 118 25.75 26.19 8.95
C ASP A 118 25.90 27.68 9.28
N ALA A 119 25.67 28.09 10.51
CA ALA A 119 25.84 29.47 10.96
C ALA A 119 27.33 29.86 11.06
N GLU A 120 28.17 28.96 11.57
CA GLU A 120 29.63 29.13 11.64
C GLU A 120 30.25 29.25 10.25
N SER A 121 29.85 28.40 9.30
CA SER A 121 30.31 28.52 7.90
C SER A 121 29.87 29.81 7.21
N LYS A 122 28.78 30.43 7.68
CA LYS A 122 28.28 31.73 7.21
C LYS A 122 28.78 32.92 8.03
N GLY A 123 29.63 32.70 9.04
CA GLY A 123 30.18 33.74 9.91
C GLY A 123 29.14 34.45 10.79
N LYS A 124 28.02 33.80 11.11
CA LYS A 124 26.96 34.35 11.97
C LYS A 124 27.22 34.02 13.45
N ASP A 125 26.69 34.85 14.35
CA ASP A 125 26.78 34.58 15.78
C ASP A 125 25.96 33.32 16.15
N THR A 126 26.57 32.43 16.94
CA THR A 126 26.04 31.13 17.34
C THR A 126 25.75 31.01 18.83
N THR A 127 25.98 32.08 19.60
CA THR A 127 25.75 32.13 21.06
C THR A 127 24.36 31.63 21.45
N LEU A 128 23.31 32.13 20.78
CA LEU A 128 21.93 31.75 21.03
C LEU A 128 21.65 30.28 20.72
N LEU A 129 22.19 29.76 19.61
CA LEU A 129 21.99 28.36 19.21
C LEU A 129 22.70 27.40 20.17
N ARG A 130 23.86 27.78 20.70
CA ARG A 130 24.59 27.01 21.71
C ARG A 130 23.83 26.98 23.04
N ALA A 131 23.28 28.12 23.48
CA ALA A 131 22.44 28.18 24.68
C ALA A 131 21.17 27.31 24.53
N GLN A 132 20.58 27.28 23.33
CA GLN A 132 19.46 26.37 23.05
C GLN A 132 19.88 24.90 23.14
N LEU A 133 21.08 24.55 22.66
CA LEU A 133 21.60 23.18 22.76
C LEU A 133 21.73 22.75 24.23
N GLU A 134 22.26 23.61 25.09
CA GLU A 134 22.38 23.35 26.54
C GLU A 134 21.01 23.24 27.22
N TYR A 135 20.04 24.07 26.82
CA TYR A 135 18.69 24.01 27.35
C TYR A 135 17.96 22.69 27.02
N VAL A 136 18.23 22.12 25.84
CA VAL A 136 17.67 20.82 25.44
C VAL A 136 18.16 19.70 26.38
N ASP A 137 19.41 19.74 26.84
CA ASP A 137 19.94 18.76 27.79
C ASP A 137 19.22 18.83 29.15
N VAL A 138 19.00 20.04 29.68
CA VAL A 138 18.25 20.25 30.94
C VAL A 138 16.80 19.77 30.81
N LYS A 139 16.17 20.04 29.66
CA LYS A 139 14.80 19.58 29.36
C LYS A 139 14.71 18.05 29.33
N GLU A 140 15.70 17.37 28.77
CA GLU A 140 15.76 15.91 28.73
C GLU A 140 15.88 15.32 30.13
N GLU A 141 16.76 15.86 30.98
CA GLU A 141 16.92 15.42 32.37
C GLU A 141 15.62 15.58 33.17
N ALA A 142 14.96 16.73 33.01
CA ALA A 142 13.67 16.98 33.67
C ALA A 142 12.59 15.98 33.23
N LEU A 143 12.50 15.69 31.93
CA LEU A 143 11.55 14.72 31.39
C LEU A 143 11.86 13.31 31.88
N ARG A 144 13.13 12.91 31.90
CA ARG A 144 13.57 11.60 32.40
C ARG A 144 13.08 11.37 33.83
N ILE A 145 13.28 12.35 34.72
CA ILE A 145 12.80 12.30 36.10
C ILE A 145 11.27 12.14 36.16
N GLN A 146 10.52 12.88 35.33
CA GLN A 146 9.06 12.79 35.28
C GLN A 146 8.58 11.38 34.84
N PHE A 147 9.23 10.79 33.85
CA PHE A 147 8.91 9.44 33.38
C PHE A 147 9.25 8.37 34.43
N ASP A 148 10.41 8.48 35.09
CA ASP A 148 10.82 7.56 36.15
C ASP A 148 9.83 7.59 37.34
N GLN A 149 9.37 8.79 37.72
CA GLN A 149 8.35 8.95 38.75
C GLN A 149 6.99 8.37 38.34
N LYS A 150 6.60 8.51 37.06
CA LYS A 150 5.35 7.96 36.54
C LYS A 150 5.36 6.43 36.50
N ASN A 151 6.50 5.83 36.12
CA ASN A 151 6.66 4.38 36.09
C ASN A 151 6.67 3.76 37.50
N LYS A 152 7.27 4.43 38.50
CA LYS A 152 7.24 3.96 39.91
C LYS A 152 5.86 3.97 40.56
N LYS A 153 4.92 4.76 40.04
CA LYS A 153 3.55 4.87 40.57
C LYS A 153 2.57 3.86 39.94
N LYS A 154 2.98 3.16 38.88
CA LYS A 154 2.24 2.08 38.24
C LYS A 154 2.65 0.74 38.83
#